data_AF-A0A4Q2YNI9-F1
#
_entry.id   AF-A0A4Q2YNI9-F1
#
_cell.length_a   1.000
_cell.length_b   1.000
_cell.length_c   1.000
_cell.angle_alpha   90.00
_cell.angle_beta   90.00
_cell.angle_gamma   90.00
#
_symmetry.space_group_name_H-M   'P 1'
#
loop_
_entity.id
_entity.type
_entity.pdbx_description
1 polymer ?
#
loop_
_entity_poly.entity_id
_entity_poly.type
_entity_poly.pdbx_seq_one_letter_code
_entity_poly.pdbx_strand_id
1 'polypeptide(L)'
;MAVICLTFANLGTSMGATALSVGDITIIGYSSDVDQFAFVTWKDLDDATSISFTDRGWRNGANAFTKNPSESPGSTAVPSDGNATWTSGQDIPAGTIIIATLQNLNPDTMTWNIGSSVGDFGHTGMTGTGESIFAYTGAATTPNFVFGLYYSETTWTTADPGEYSTNPSNLPAVLNTPGGNLWIGGPGASQNGYFSGGLDNQESLEDYRARVVDRSLWTVYDATPTETLAQQFGAPSFTTVPEPGSLLLGALGLLPLLRRRR
;
A
#
# COMPACT_ATOMS: atom_id res chain seq x y z
N MET A 1 6.52 -48.62 36.40
CA MET A 1 6.73 -47.19 36.15
C MET A 1 5.98 -46.81 34.89
N ALA A 2 4.86 -46.09 35.00
CA ALA A 2 4.15 -45.56 33.85
C ALA A 2 4.60 -44.11 33.64
N VAL A 3 5.20 -43.81 32.49
CA VAL A 3 5.61 -42.46 32.10
C VAL A 3 4.38 -41.77 31.52
N ILE A 4 3.87 -40.77 32.23
CA ILE A 4 2.81 -39.89 31.74
C ILE A 4 3.48 -38.85 30.84
N CYS A 5 3.28 -38.97 29.53
CA CYS A 5 3.71 -37.98 28.56
C CYS A 5 2.70 -36.83 28.57
N LEU A 6 3.10 -35.69 29.15
CA LEU A 6 2.27 -34.49 29.22
C LEU A 6 2.37 -33.76 27.87
N THR A 7 1.39 -33.92 27.00
CA THR A 7 1.27 -33.14 25.77
C THR A 7 0.83 -31.72 26.11
N PHE A 8 1.71 -30.74 25.97
CA PHE A 8 1.33 -29.33 25.99
C PHE A 8 0.59 -29.01 24.70
N ALA A 9 -0.74 -28.87 24.79
CA ALA A 9 -1.52 -28.27 23.71
C ALA A 9 -1.19 -26.78 23.67
N ASN A 10 -0.44 -26.36 22.66
CA ASN A 10 -0.21 -24.95 22.38
C ASN A 10 -1.56 -24.37 21.91
N LEU A 11 -2.29 -23.75 22.84
CA LEU A 11 -3.47 -22.95 22.54
C LEU A 11 -2.96 -21.66 21.90
N GLY A 12 -2.64 -21.71 20.60
CA GLY A 12 -2.44 -20.51 19.81
C GLY A 12 -3.74 -19.73 19.82
N THR A 13 -3.77 -18.56 20.45
CA THR A 13 -4.84 -17.59 20.23
C THR A 13 -4.76 -17.19 18.77
N SER A 14 -5.68 -17.67 17.92
CA SER A 14 -5.83 -17.08 16.60
C SER A 14 -6.20 -15.62 16.82
N MET A 15 -5.25 -14.71 16.65
CA MET A 15 -5.62 -13.31 16.53
C MET A 15 -6.47 -13.20 15.27
N GLY A 16 -7.64 -12.58 15.38
CA GLY A 16 -8.46 -12.33 14.20
C GLY A 16 -7.75 -11.34 13.27
N ALA A 17 -8.09 -11.39 11.99
CA ALA A 17 -7.57 -10.49 10.96
C ALA A 17 -7.57 -9.01 11.41
N THR A 18 -6.49 -8.30 11.09
CA THR A 18 -6.25 -6.95 11.56
C THR A 18 -7.26 -6.05 10.88
N ALA A 19 -8.11 -5.41 11.68
CA ALA A 19 -9.02 -4.40 11.17
C ALA A 19 -8.22 -3.17 10.71
N LEU A 20 -8.42 -2.76 9.47
CA LEU A 20 -7.77 -1.59 8.87
C LEU A 20 -8.74 -0.41 8.79
N SER A 21 -8.22 0.76 9.14
CA SER A 21 -8.88 2.07 9.00
C SER A 21 -8.21 2.90 7.91
N VAL A 22 -8.85 4.00 7.53
CA VAL A 22 -8.31 4.92 6.52
C VAL A 22 -6.90 5.38 6.91
N GLY A 23 -5.97 5.19 5.97
CA GLY A 23 -4.57 5.53 6.10
C GLY A 23 -3.75 4.57 6.98
N ASP A 24 -4.26 3.40 7.37
CA ASP A 24 -3.43 2.34 8.00
C ASP A 24 -2.45 1.71 6.98
N ILE A 25 -2.67 1.96 5.68
CA ILE A 25 -1.68 1.70 4.62
C ILE A 25 -1.53 2.93 3.74
N THR A 26 -0.47 2.98 2.95
CA THR A 26 -0.30 3.96 1.87
C THR A 26 0.31 3.30 0.66
N ILE A 27 -0.22 3.60 -0.53
CA ILE A 27 0.41 3.21 -1.80
C ILE A 27 1.56 4.20 -2.06
N ILE A 28 2.78 3.69 -2.19
CA ILE A 28 4.03 4.47 -2.23
C ILE A 28 4.81 4.33 -3.54
N GLY A 29 4.29 3.56 -4.49
CA GLY A 29 4.88 3.42 -5.80
C GLY A 29 3.94 2.79 -6.80
N TYR A 30 4.11 3.15 -8.06
CA TYR A 30 3.39 2.62 -9.20
C TYR A 30 4.26 2.68 -10.46
N SER A 31 4.03 1.75 -11.38
CA SER A 31 4.60 1.73 -12.72
C SER A 31 3.65 1.01 -13.67
N SER A 32 3.11 1.74 -14.65
CA SER A 32 2.33 1.14 -15.74
C SER A 32 3.21 0.50 -16.82
N ASP A 33 4.52 0.81 -16.84
CA ASP A 33 5.43 0.24 -17.84
C ASP A 33 5.87 -1.19 -17.49
N VAL A 34 5.97 -1.51 -16.20
CA VAL A 34 6.30 -2.86 -15.71
C VAL A 34 5.18 -3.50 -14.91
N ASP A 35 3.98 -2.90 -14.94
CA ASP A 35 2.79 -3.31 -14.21
C ASP A 35 3.06 -3.63 -12.73
N GLN A 36 3.56 -2.63 -11.99
CA GLN A 36 3.84 -2.75 -10.55
C GLN A 36 3.15 -1.68 -9.74
N PHE A 37 2.79 -2.02 -8.50
CA PHE A 37 2.56 -1.03 -7.46
C PHE A 37 3.12 -1.52 -6.13
N ALA A 38 3.31 -0.60 -5.20
CA ALA A 38 3.80 -0.91 -3.86
C ALA A 38 3.01 -0.16 -2.81
N PHE A 39 2.81 -0.80 -1.67
CA PHE A 39 2.23 -0.18 -0.49
C PHE A 39 3.05 -0.47 0.76
N VAL A 40 2.91 0.39 1.75
CA VAL A 40 3.47 0.24 3.08
C VAL A 40 2.34 0.16 4.10
N THR A 41 2.53 -0.65 5.14
CA THR A 41 1.62 -0.72 6.28
C THR A 41 2.11 0.23 7.38
N TRP A 42 1.22 0.99 8.02
CA TRP A 42 1.54 1.82 9.19
C TRP A 42 1.11 1.17 10.50
N LYS A 43 0.66 -0.08 10.39
CA LYS A 43 0.16 -0.92 11.46
C LYS A 43 0.66 -2.34 11.24
N ASP A 44 0.95 -3.03 12.32
CA ASP A 44 1.25 -4.46 12.28
C ASP A 44 0.04 -5.21 11.72
N LEU A 45 0.28 -6.12 10.78
CA LEU A 45 -0.74 -7.01 10.24
C LEU A 45 -0.49 -8.42 10.78
N ASP A 46 -1.54 -9.13 11.17
CA ASP A 46 -1.47 -10.57 11.38
C ASP A 46 -1.48 -11.35 10.06
N ASP A 47 -1.20 -12.64 10.15
CA ASP A 47 -1.15 -13.60 9.05
C ASP A 47 -2.46 -13.83 8.28
N ALA A 48 -3.60 -13.42 8.84
CA ALA A 48 -4.93 -13.57 8.26
C ALA A 48 -5.48 -12.25 7.67
N THR A 49 -4.70 -11.16 7.70
CA THR A 49 -5.14 -9.87 7.19
C THR A 49 -5.27 -9.90 5.67
N SER A 50 -6.45 -9.54 5.17
CA SER A 50 -6.71 -9.43 3.73
C SER A 50 -7.05 -8.01 3.30
N ILE A 51 -6.50 -7.59 2.15
CA ILE A 51 -6.70 -6.29 1.53
C ILE A 51 -7.01 -6.52 0.06
N SER A 52 -8.10 -5.94 -0.43
CA SER A 52 -8.46 -5.95 -1.84
C SER A 52 -7.95 -4.69 -2.53
N PHE A 53 -7.43 -4.87 -3.73
CA PHE A 53 -6.91 -3.81 -4.60
C PHE A 53 -7.65 -3.82 -5.93
N THR A 54 -7.91 -2.63 -6.47
CA THR A 54 -8.57 -2.46 -7.77
C THR A 54 -8.09 -1.21 -8.49
N ASP A 55 -8.05 -1.28 -9.81
CA ASP A 55 -7.85 -0.18 -10.77
C ASP A 55 -9.17 0.49 -11.19
N ARG A 56 -10.32 -0.07 -10.78
CA ARG A 56 -11.64 0.41 -11.18
C ARG A 56 -11.88 1.81 -10.63
N GLY A 57 -12.34 2.70 -11.51
CA GLY A 57 -12.77 4.04 -11.11
C GLY A 57 -13.90 4.01 -10.09
N TRP A 58 -14.03 5.04 -9.26
CA TRP A 58 -15.14 5.17 -8.32
C TRP A 58 -16.20 6.15 -8.82
N ARG A 59 -17.48 5.79 -8.65
CA ARG A 59 -18.65 6.63 -8.97
C ARG A 59 -19.36 7.02 -7.68
N ASN A 60 -19.23 8.28 -7.29
CA ASN A 60 -19.90 8.81 -6.10
C ASN A 60 -21.43 8.76 -6.21
N GLY A 61 -22.01 9.09 -7.37
CA GLY A 61 -23.47 9.07 -7.55
C GLY A 61 -24.09 7.68 -7.54
N ALA A 62 -23.30 6.64 -7.85
CA ALA A 62 -23.74 5.24 -7.76
C ALA A 62 -23.29 4.55 -6.47
N ASN A 63 -22.36 5.16 -5.71
CA ASN A 63 -21.67 4.56 -4.58
C ASN A 63 -21.12 3.16 -4.92
N ALA A 64 -20.46 3.05 -6.07
CA ALA A 64 -19.95 1.80 -6.60
C ALA A 64 -18.72 2.04 -7.49
N PHE A 65 -17.88 1.02 -7.63
CA PHE A 65 -16.85 1.01 -8.66
C PHE A 65 -17.48 1.03 -10.06
N THR A 66 -16.78 1.64 -11.02
CA THR A 66 -17.04 1.45 -12.45
C THR A 66 -16.93 -0.03 -12.76
N LYS A 67 -17.63 -0.49 -13.79
CA LYS A 67 -17.46 -1.83 -14.33
C LYS A 67 -16.30 -1.80 -15.31
N ASN A 68 -15.55 -2.89 -15.40
CA ASN A 68 -14.49 -3.00 -16.38
C ASN A 68 -15.10 -2.86 -17.80
N PRO A 69 -14.47 -2.18 -18.77
CA PRO A 69 -14.93 -2.19 -20.17
C PRO A 69 -15.21 -3.58 -20.74
N SER A 70 -14.58 -4.65 -20.22
CA SER A 70 -14.93 -6.03 -20.55
C SER A 70 -16.36 -6.43 -20.20
N GLU A 71 -16.97 -5.78 -19.20
CA GLU A 71 -18.36 -5.95 -18.80
C GLU A 71 -19.30 -4.98 -19.54
N SER A 72 -18.77 -4.08 -20.38
CA SER A 72 -19.59 -3.20 -21.20
C SER A 72 -20.46 -4.01 -22.17
N PRO A 73 -21.73 -3.65 -22.38
CA PRO A 73 -22.57 -4.29 -23.38
C PRO A 73 -21.89 -4.28 -24.75
N GLY A 74 -21.70 -5.46 -25.34
CA GLY A 74 -21.05 -5.62 -26.65
C GLY A 74 -19.52 -5.59 -26.63
N SER A 75 -18.89 -5.58 -25.45
CA SER A 75 -17.44 -5.70 -25.33
C SER A 75 -16.95 -7.07 -25.80
N THR A 76 -15.82 -7.08 -26.50
CA THR A 76 -15.09 -8.30 -26.88
C THR A 76 -13.93 -8.60 -25.92
N ALA A 77 -13.68 -7.74 -24.93
CA ALA A 77 -12.64 -7.96 -23.94
C ALA A 77 -13.07 -9.05 -22.94
N VAL A 78 -12.10 -9.79 -22.41
CA VAL A 78 -12.36 -10.88 -21.46
C VAL A 78 -12.86 -10.28 -20.13
N PRO A 79 -14.04 -10.69 -19.63
CA PRO A 79 -14.54 -10.22 -18.35
C PRO A 79 -13.54 -10.53 -17.22
N SER A 80 -13.15 -9.49 -16.48
CA SER A 80 -12.38 -9.60 -15.23
C SER A 80 -12.96 -8.64 -14.21
N ASP A 81 -13.04 -9.08 -12.96
CA ASP A 81 -13.64 -8.29 -11.87
C ASP A 81 -12.74 -7.13 -11.45
N GLY A 82 -11.46 -7.11 -11.88
CA GLY A 82 -10.50 -6.05 -11.57
C GLY A 82 -10.22 -5.93 -10.08
N ASN A 83 -10.36 -7.03 -9.33
CA ASN A 83 -10.30 -7.05 -7.87
C ASN A 83 -9.35 -8.16 -7.38
N ALA A 84 -8.14 -7.78 -6.98
CA ALA A 84 -7.17 -8.69 -6.39
C ALA A 84 -7.25 -8.62 -4.87
N THR A 85 -7.57 -9.73 -4.21
CA THR A 85 -7.60 -9.82 -2.76
C THR A 85 -6.34 -10.48 -2.25
N TRP A 86 -5.42 -9.64 -1.76
CA TRP A 86 -4.17 -10.03 -1.13
C TRP A 86 -4.42 -10.46 0.32
N THR A 87 -3.68 -11.47 0.77
CA THR A 87 -3.62 -11.94 2.17
C THR A 87 -2.15 -12.00 2.60
N SER A 88 -1.87 -11.50 3.79
CA SER A 88 -0.52 -11.42 4.37
C SER A 88 0.17 -12.79 4.48
N GLY A 89 -0.53 -13.81 4.99
CA GLY A 89 -0.03 -15.18 5.16
C GLY A 89 1.06 -15.34 6.23
N GLN A 90 1.46 -14.23 6.87
CA GLN A 90 2.39 -14.16 8.00
C GLN A 90 2.20 -12.82 8.72
N ASP A 91 2.70 -12.72 9.95
CA ASP A 91 2.76 -11.44 10.66
C ASP A 91 3.69 -10.46 9.91
N ILE A 92 3.22 -9.24 9.68
CA ILE A 92 3.93 -8.18 8.96
C ILE A 92 4.06 -6.96 9.86
N PRO A 93 5.28 -6.59 10.29
CA PRO A 93 5.50 -5.37 11.07
C PRO A 93 5.13 -4.10 10.30
N ALA A 94 4.66 -3.09 11.03
CA ALA A 94 4.50 -1.73 10.51
C ALA A 94 5.80 -1.21 9.89
N GLY A 95 5.67 -0.45 8.81
CA GLY A 95 6.77 0.07 8.00
C GLY A 95 7.23 -0.89 6.90
N THR A 96 6.70 -2.11 6.81
CA THR A 96 7.05 -3.06 5.75
C THR A 96 6.50 -2.63 4.40
N ILE A 97 7.32 -2.74 3.34
CA ILE A 97 6.94 -2.46 1.95
C ILE A 97 6.55 -3.77 1.26
N ILE A 98 5.33 -3.81 0.74
CA ILE A 98 4.78 -4.90 -0.06
C ILE A 98 4.65 -4.42 -1.50
N ILE A 99 5.14 -5.23 -2.43
CA ILE A 99 5.21 -4.93 -3.86
C ILE A 99 4.39 -5.98 -4.60
N ALA A 100 3.46 -5.50 -5.41
CA ALA A 100 2.67 -6.28 -6.33
C ALA A 100 3.24 -6.10 -7.75
N THR A 101 3.38 -7.20 -8.47
CA THR A 101 3.68 -7.21 -9.91
C THR A 101 2.56 -7.97 -10.61
N LEU A 102 1.85 -7.30 -11.51
CA LEU A 102 0.88 -7.96 -12.36
C LEU A 102 1.66 -8.76 -13.41
N GLN A 103 1.23 -9.99 -13.62
CA GLN A 103 1.71 -10.82 -14.69
C GLN A 103 0.61 -10.91 -15.72
N ASN A 104 0.84 -10.32 -16.89
CA ASN A 104 -0.05 -10.39 -18.06
C ASN A 104 0.01 -11.82 -18.66
N LEU A 105 -0.53 -12.78 -17.92
CA LEU A 105 -0.60 -14.21 -18.24
C LEU A 105 -2.05 -14.57 -18.57
N ASN A 106 -2.30 -15.76 -19.11
CA ASN A 106 -3.67 -16.27 -19.26
C ASN A 106 -3.86 -17.49 -18.35
N PRO A 107 -4.50 -17.35 -17.18
CA PRO A 107 -5.12 -16.14 -16.61
C PRO A 107 -4.09 -15.16 -16.01
N ASP A 108 -4.46 -13.87 -15.90
CA ASP A 108 -3.60 -12.88 -15.25
C ASP A 108 -3.46 -13.23 -13.77
N THR A 109 -2.26 -13.04 -13.25
CA THR A 109 -2.00 -13.29 -11.84
C THR A 109 -1.18 -12.16 -11.26
N MET A 110 -1.31 -11.94 -9.96
CA MET A 110 -0.42 -11.03 -9.25
C MET A 110 0.62 -11.83 -8.49
N THR A 111 1.87 -11.40 -8.62
CA THR A 111 2.96 -11.87 -7.76
C THR A 111 3.29 -10.82 -6.73
N TRP A 112 3.62 -11.28 -5.53
CA TRP A 112 3.87 -10.45 -4.38
C TRP A 112 5.21 -10.81 -3.76
N ASN A 113 5.97 -9.81 -3.29
CA ASN A 113 7.18 -10.09 -2.51
C ASN A 113 6.86 -10.73 -1.15
N ILE A 114 5.70 -10.42 -0.59
CA ILE A 114 5.17 -10.92 0.68
C ILE A 114 3.67 -11.21 0.51
N GLY A 115 3.21 -12.35 1.02
CA GLY A 115 1.81 -12.76 0.93
C GLY A 115 1.42 -13.29 -0.46
N SER A 116 0.12 -13.41 -0.69
CA SER A 116 -0.43 -13.92 -1.94
C SER A 116 -1.84 -13.39 -2.18
N SER A 117 -2.34 -13.42 -3.41
CA SER A 117 -3.69 -12.97 -3.72
C SER A 117 -4.50 -13.99 -4.51
N VAL A 118 -5.81 -13.82 -4.44
CA VAL A 118 -6.78 -14.38 -5.38
C VAL A 118 -7.40 -13.25 -6.20
N GLY A 119 -7.88 -13.58 -7.40
CA GLY A 119 -8.37 -12.59 -8.36
C GLY A 119 -7.22 -11.93 -9.15
N ASP A 120 -7.59 -10.95 -9.97
CA ASP A 120 -6.70 -10.20 -10.83
C ASP A 120 -6.81 -8.69 -10.56
N PHE A 121 -5.91 -7.92 -11.14
CA PHE A 121 -5.94 -6.46 -11.13
C PHE A 121 -6.34 -5.95 -12.52
N GLY A 122 -7.35 -6.59 -13.13
CA GLY A 122 -7.86 -6.26 -14.46
C GLY A 122 -6.99 -6.83 -15.60
N HIS A 123 -7.63 -7.29 -16.66
CA HIS A 123 -6.97 -7.93 -17.80
C HIS A 123 -6.14 -6.98 -18.68
N THR A 124 -6.29 -5.67 -18.49
CA THR A 124 -5.63 -4.65 -19.32
C THR A 124 -4.35 -4.10 -18.71
N GLY A 125 -3.95 -4.60 -17.53
CA GLY A 125 -2.84 -4.05 -16.77
C GLY A 125 -3.09 -2.60 -16.34
N MET A 126 -2.02 -1.92 -15.94
CA MET A 126 -2.07 -0.51 -15.55
C MET A 126 -1.86 0.37 -16.79
N THR A 127 -2.69 1.38 -17.01
CA THR A 127 -2.53 2.33 -18.14
C THR A 127 -1.72 3.56 -17.75
N GLY A 128 -1.14 4.24 -18.75
CA GLY A 128 -0.26 5.38 -18.51
C GLY A 128 -0.93 6.71 -18.13
N THR A 129 -2.27 6.77 -18.11
CA THR A 129 -3.00 8.04 -17.94
C THR A 129 -4.27 7.87 -17.13
N GLY A 130 -4.45 8.65 -16.05
CA GLY A 130 -5.74 8.83 -15.40
C GLY A 130 -6.27 7.65 -14.61
N GLU A 131 -5.42 6.81 -14.03
CA GLU A 131 -5.85 5.62 -13.29
C GLU A 131 -5.82 5.79 -11.79
N SER A 132 -6.76 5.13 -11.12
CA SER A 132 -6.85 5.07 -9.67
C SER A 132 -6.58 3.68 -9.15
N ILE A 133 -5.75 3.54 -8.12
CA ILE A 133 -5.59 2.31 -7.37
C ILE A 133 -6.27 2.50 -6.01
N PHE A 134 -7.29 1.70 -5.72
CA PHE A 134 -7.93 1.69 -4.41
C PHE A 134 -7.57 0.45 -3.62
N ALA A 135 -7.28 0.66 -2.34
CA ALA A 135 -7.16 -0.39 -1.35
C ALA A 135 -8.37 -0.35 -0.42
N TYR A 136 -9.00 -1.50 -0.21
CA TYR A 136 -10.17 -1.63 0.64
C TYR A 136 -10.23 -3.02 1.29
N THR A 137 -11.03 -3.15 2.33
CA THR A 137 -11.40 -4.45 2.91
C THR A 137 -12.89 -4.72 2.70
N GLY A 138 -13.30 -5.99 2.84
CA GLY A 138 -14.69 -6.40 2.58
C GLY A 138 -15.00 -6.60 1.10
N ALA A 139 -16.29 -6.61 0.75
CA ALA A 139 -16.75 -6.87 -0.60
C ALA A 139 -16.66 -5.63 -1.50
N ALA A 140 -16.36 -5.79 -2.79
CA ALA A 140 -16.31 -4.69 -3.77
C ALA A 140 -17.64 -3.93 -3.92
N THR A 141 -18.78 -4.56 -3.58
CA THR A 141 -20.11 -3.94 -3.58
C THR A 141 -20.37 -3.08 -2.34
N THR A 142 -19.61 -3.27 -1.26
CA THR A 142 -19.69 -2.51 -0.01
C THR A 142 -18.28 -2.34 0.58
N PRO A 143 -17.36 -1.64 -0.12
CA PRO A 143 -15.95 -1.60 0.26
C PRO A 143 -15.74 -0.73 1.51
N ASN A 144 -14.92 -1.22 2.43
CA ASN A 144 -14.35 -0.41 3.50
C ASN A 144 -13.00 0.13 3.01
N PHE A 145 -13.01 1.33 2.42
CA PHE A 145 -11.80 1.94 1.87
C PHE A 145 -10.74 2.21 2.93
N VAL A 146 -9.49 1.93 2.58
CA VAL A 146 -8.30 2.13 3.42
C VAL A 146 -7.42 3.23 2.81
N PHE A 147 -7.19 3.20 1.49
CA PHE A 147 -6.40 4.21 0.80
C PHE A 147 -6.77 4.30 -0.69
N GLY A 148 -6.48 5.44 -1.33
CA GLY A 148 -6.60 5.61 -2.78
C GLY A 148 -5.43 6.39 -3.35
N LEU A 149 -4.85 5.89 -4.44
CA LEU A 149 -3.88 6.62 -5.28
C LEU A 149 -4.56 7.00 -6.59
N TYR A 150 -4.36 8.22 -7.09
CA TYR A 150 -4.74 8.63 -8.45
C TYR A 150 -3.53 9.17 -9.18
N TYR A 151 -3.10 8.56 -10.28
CA TYR A 151 -1.85 8.96 -10.93
C TYR A 151 -2.05 9.47 -12.35
N SER A 152 -1.02 10.17 -12.85
CA SER A 152 -1.05 10.84 -14.16
C SER A 152 -2.15 11.92 -14.22
N GLU A 153 -2.44 12.52 -13.06
CA GLU A 153 -3.52 13.48 -12.85
C GLU A 153 -3.13 14.58 -11.86
N THR A 154 -3.78 15.74 -12.01
CA THR A 154 -3.48 16.93 -11.18
C THR A 154 -4.42 17.09 -9.99
N THR A 155 -5.52 16.34 -9.98
CA THR A 155 -6.52 16.29 -8.90
C THR A 155 -7.43 15.08 -9.11
N TRP A 156 -8.08 14.62 -8.04
CA TRP A 156 -9.22 13.73 -8.17
C TRP A 156 -10.35 14.39 -8.97
N THR A 157 -11.05 13.59 -9.78
CA THR A 157 -12.19 14.09 -10.55
C THR A 157 -13.41 14.30 -9.65
N THR A 158 -14.19 15.35 -9.93
CA THR A 158 -15.43 15.65 -9.21
C THR A 158 -16.69 15.22 -9.95
N ALA A 159 -16.58 14.94 -11.25
CA ALA A 159 -17.69 14.46 -12.07
C ALA A 159 -17.70 12.92 -12.06
N ASP A 160 -18.88 12.32 -11.86
CA ASP A 160 -19.01 10.86 -11.90
C ASP A 160 -18.48 10.31 -13.22
N PRO A 161 -17.57 9.33 -13.19
CA PRO A 161 -17.20 8.63 -14.39
C PRO A 161 -18.38 7.81 -14.94
N GLY A 162 -18.36 7.58 -16.25
CA GLY A 162 -19.30 6.68 -16.89
C GLY A 162 -19.21 5.27 -16.31
N GLU A 163 -20.28 4.47 -16.43
CA GLU A 163 -20.34 3.14 -15.82
C GLU A 163 -19.18 2.23 -16.23
N TYR A 164 -18.70 2.33 -17.48
CA TYR A 164 -17.63 1.51 -18.04
C TYR A 164 -16.35 2.30 -18.30
N SER A 165 -16.14 3.37 -17.54
CA SER A 165 -14.97 4.24 -17.66
C SER A 165 -13.76 3.60 -17.01
N THR A 166 -12.61 3.71 -17.66
CA THR A 166 -11.31 3.34 -17.10
C THR A 166 -10.67 4.52 -16.37
N ASN A 167 -10.70 5.74 -16.93
CA ASN A 167 -9.73 6.78 -16.55
C ASN A 167 -10.30 8.18 -16.25
N PRO A 168 -11.59 8.34 -15.91
CA PRO A 168 -11.81 9.11 -14.67
C PRO A 168 -12.24 8.27 -13.47
N SER A 169 -11.84 8.72 -12.28
CA SER A 169 -12.23 8.15 -10.99
C SER A 169 -12.50 9.26 -9.99
N ASN A 170 -13.61 9.18 -9.25
CA ASN A 170 -13.83 10.09 -8.14
C ASN A 170 -13.05 9.66 -6.91
N LEU A 171 -12.82 10.60 -6.00
CA LEU A 171 -12.41 10.27 -4.64
C LEU A 171 -13.64 9.78 -3.84
N PRO A 172 -13.64 8.55 -3.29
CA PRO A 172 -14.63 8.14 -2.31
C PRO A 172 -14.65 9.10 -1.12
N ALA A 173 -15.83 9.53 -0.69
CA ALA A 173 -15.97 10.55 0.35
C ALA A 173 -15.23 10.22 1.65
N VAL A 174 -15.17 8.93 2.03
CA VAL A 174 -14.46 8.45 3.23
C VAL A 174 -12.94 8.63 3.16
N LEU A 175 -12.37 8.67 1.95
CA LEU A 175 -10.95 8.88 1.73
C LEU A 175 -10.56 10.37 1.69
N ASN A 176 -11.54 11.29 1.71
CA ASN A 176 -11.29 12.74 1.77
C ASN A 176 -10.95 13.20 3.20
N THR A 177 -9.89 12.59 3.75
CA THR A 177 -9.33 12.85 5.07
C THR A 177 -7.80 12.82 4.96
N PRO A 178 -7.04 13.53 5.81
CA PRO A 178 -5.58 13.45 5.81
C PRO A 178 -5.08 12.01 5.84
N GLY A 179 -4.16 11.67 4.94
CA GLY A 179 -3.58 10.32 4.83
C GLY A 179 -4.48 9.27 4.19
N GLY A 180 -5.70 9.61 3.76
CA GLY A 180 -6.61 8.66 3.12
C GLY A 180 -6.45 8.51 1.61
N ASN A 181 -5.79 9.48 0.98
CA ASN A 181 -5.56 9.43 -0.46
C ASN A 181 -4.32 10.23 -0.87
N LEU A 182 -3.88 9.98 -2.09
CA LEU A 182 -2.88 10.77 -2.79
C LEU A 182 -3.27 10.86 -4.26
N TRP A 183 -3.01 12.00 -4.89
CA TRP A 183 -2.92 12.08 -6.33
C TRP A 183 -1.53 12.54 -6.74
N ILE A 184 -1.05 12.08 -7.89
CA ILE A 184 0.33 12.30 -8.29
C ILE A 184 0.51 12.38 -9.80
N GLY A 185 1.55 13.10 -10.22
CA GLY A 185 1.84 13.38 -11.62
C GLY A 185 1.38 14.77 -12.05
N GLY A 186 1.15 14.92 -13.34
CA GLY A 186 0.83 16.20 -13.98
C GLY A 186 -0.03 16.00 -15.23
N PRO A 187 -0.34 17.08 -15.97
CA PRO A 187 -1.07 16.96 -17.21
C PRO A 187 -0.21 16.22 -18.25
N GLY A 188 -0.58 14.99 -18.56
CA GLY A 188 0.15 14.11 -19.49
C GLY A 188 0.58 12.81 -18.83
N ALA A 189 1.06 11.87 -19.64
CA ALA A 189 1.48 10.56 -19.18
C ALA A 189 2.56 10.70 -18.09
N SER A 190 2.26 10.14 -16.92
CA SER A 190 3.16 10.00 -15.78
C SER A 190 3.12 8.54 -15.39
N GLN A 191 3.66 7.68 -16.26
CA GLN A 191 3.55 6.23 -16.21
C GLN A 191 4.19 5.60 -14.98
N ASN A 192 5.09 6.33 -14.32
CA ASN A 192 5.86 5.82 -13.20
C ASN A 192 5.94 6.86 -12.09
N GLY A 193 5.86 6.41 -10.85
CA GLY A 193 6.15 7.25 -9.71
C GLY A 193 6.37 6.47 -8.44
N TYR A 194 7.27 6.97 -7.59
CA TYR A 194 7.56 6.37 -6.28
C TYR A 194 7.94 7.44 -5.27
N PHE A 195 7.69 7.14 -4.00
CA PHE A 195 8.16 7.94 -2.89
C PHE A 195 9.69 7.89 -2.82
N SER A 196 10.34 9.04 -3.00
CA SER A 196 11.79 9.21 -3.02
C SER A 196 12.32 9.98 -1.82
N GLY A 197 11.46 10.26 -0.82
CA GLY A 197 11.78 11.01 0.39
C GLY A 197 12.64 10.28 1.43
N GLY A 198 13.19 9.10 1.10
CA GLY A 198 14.02 8.28 2.00
C GLY A 198 13.22 7.40 2.96
N LEU A 199 13.74 6.21 3.25
CA LEU A 199 13.11 5.21 4.13
C LEU A 199 13.77 5.14 5.52
N ASP A 200 14.69 6.06 5.81
CA ASP A 200 15.44 6.17 7.05
C ASP A 200 15.45 7.62 7.59
N ASN A 201 16.00 7.79 8.80
CA ASN A 201 16.22 9.08 9.45
C ASN A 201 14.98 9.84 9.94
N GLN A 202 13.84 9.18 10.18
CA GLN A 202 12.71 9.77 10.92
C GLN A 202 12.61 9.25 12.35
N GLU A 203 12.03 10.05 13.25
CA GLU A 203 11.86 9.70 14.66
C GLU A 203 10.80 8.61 14.84
N SER A 204 9.75 8.63 14.02
CA SER A 204 8.65 7.66 14.09
C SER A 204 8.12 7.21 12.73
N LEU A 205 7.37 6.10 12.71
CA LEU A 205 6.61 5.67 11.52
C LEU A 205 5.49 6.64 11.15
N GLU A 206 4.91 7.35 12.14
CA GLU A 206 3.88 8.36 11.87
C GLU A 206 4.45 9.56 11.10
N ASP A 207 5.72 9.93 11.34
CA ASP A 207 6.38 10.98 10.57
C ASP A 207 6.54 10.59 9.10
N TYR A 208 6.85 9.32 8.81
CA TYR A 208 6.85 8.83 7.43
C TYR A 208 5.46 8.86 6.83
N ARG A 209 4.43 8.47 7.58
CA ARG A 209 3.04 8.45 7.11
C ARG A 209 2.59 9.83 6.59
N ALA A 210 3.01 10.91 7.23
CA ALA A 210 2.77 12.26 6.74
C ALA A 210 3.60 12.61 5.49
N ARG A 211 4.85 12.14 5.41
CA ARG A 211 5.77 12.41 4.30
C ARG A 211 5.38 11.67 3.01
N VAL A 212 4.89 10.43 3.10
CA VAL A 212 4.55 9.65 1.90
C VAL A 212 3.39 10.24 1.10
N VAL A 213 2.58 11.11 1.70
CA VAL A 213 1.52 11.86 0.99
C VAL A 213 1.96 13.27 0.56
N ASP A 214 3.19 13.68 0.89
CA ASP A 214 3.79 14.90 0.37
C ASP A 214 4.33 14.65 -1.05
N ARG A 215 3.61 15.17 -2.05
CA ARG A 215 3.94 15.05 -3.47
C ARG A 215 5.31 15.61 -3.84
N SER A 216 5.87 16.53 -3.05
CA SER A 216 7.21 17.07 -3.30
C SER A 216 8.33 16.06 -3.01
N LEU A 217 8.02 15.00 -2.25
CA LEU A 217 8.92 13.90 -1.92
C LEU A 217 8.73 12.68 -2.85
N TRP A 218 8.11 12.87 -4.00
CA TRP A 218 7.95 11.83 -4.99
C TRP A 218 8.72 12.14 -6.26
N THR A 219 9.28 11.08 -6.84
CA THR A 219 9.82 11.11 -8.19
C THR A 219 8.76 10.57 -9.14
N VAL A 220 8.42 11.33 -10.17
CA VAL A 220 7.41 10.96 -11.18
C VAL A 220 7.98 11.19 -12.56
N TYR A 221 7.79 10.24 -13.48
CA TYR A 221 8.39 10.28 -14.81
C TYR A 221 7.65 9.40 -15.83
N ASP A 222 7.94 9.69 -17.10
CA ASP A 222 7.28 9.13 -18.28
C ASP A 222 8.30 8.45 -19.22
N ALA A 223 9.14 7.62 -18.63
CA ALA A 223 10.13 6.83 -19.36
C ALA A 223 10.14 5.43 -18.78
N THR A 224 10.30 4.43 -19.65
CA THR A 224 10.38 3.03 -19.22
C THR A 224 11.45 2.90 -18.11
N PRO A 225 11.08 2.39 -16.93
CA PRO A 225 11.99 2.32 -15.82
C PRO A 225 13.12 1.31 -16.10
N THR A 226 14.33 1.66 -15.71
CA THR A 226 15.50 0.75 -15.75
C THR A 226 15.59 -0.13 -14.49
N GLU A 227 14.79 0.19 -13.47
CA GLU A 227 14.79 -0.42 -12.15
C GLU A 227 13.35 -0.76 -11.74
N THR A 228 13.17 -1.89 -11.06
CA THR A 228 11.91 -2.25 -10.40
C THR A 228 11.66 -1.37 -9.18
N LEU A 229 10.42 -1.30 -8.69
CA LEU A 229 10.12 -0.59 -7.43
C LEU A 229 11.00 -1.06 -6.26
N ALA A 230 11.28 -2.37 -6.17
CA ALA A 230 12.16 -2.92 -5.14
C ALA A 230 13.57 -2.34 -5.18
N GLN A 231 14.12 -2.14 -6.39
CA GLN A 231 15.44 -1.53 -6.58
C GLN A 231 15.41 -0.03 -6.28
N GLN A 232 14.35 0.67 -6.69
CA GLN A 232 14.18 2.10 -6.43
C GLN A 232 14.06 2.44 -4.94
N PHE A 233 13.35 1.61 -4.18
CA PHE A 233 13.26 1.78 -2.73
C PHE A 233 14.59 1.44 -2.03
N GLY A 234 15.33 0.45 -2.53
CA GLY A 234 16.63 0.05 -1.98
C GLY A 234 16.59 -0.59 -0.58
N ALA A 235 15.44 -0.57 0.10
CA ALA A 235 15.18 -1.24 1.36
C ALA A 235 13.74 -1.81 1.38
N PRO A 236 13.50 -2.92 2.12
CA PRO A 236 12.18 -3.56 2.17
C PRO A 236 11.23 -2.92 3.20
N SER A 237 11.69 -1.93 3.98
CA SER A 237 10.91 -1.32 5.03
C SER A 237 11.43 0.08 5.40
N PHE A 238 10.54 0.87 5.97
CA PHE A 238 10.90 2.09 6.67
C PHE A 238 11.59 1.75 8.00
N THR A 239 12.58 2.55 8.38
CA THR A 239 13.31 2.40 9.64
C THR A 239 13.32 3.73 10.37
N THR A 240 13.10 3.68 11.69
CA THR A 240 13.19 4.86 12.54
C THR A 240 14.60 4.99 13.11
N VAL A 241 14.99 6.22 13.44
CA VAL A 241 16.23 6.45 14.19
C VAL A 241 16.05 5.83 15.57
N PRO A 242 16.96 4.97 16.04
CA PRO A 242 16.92 4.50 17.41
C PRO A 242 17.02 5.70 18.34
N GLU A 243 16.03 5.87 19.23
CA GLU A 243 16.12 6.86 20.31
C GLU A 243 17.49 6.73 20.99
N PRO A 244 18.24 7.83 21.20
CA PRO A 244 19.52 7.75 21.89
C PRO A 244 19.28 7.14 23.27
N GLY A 245 19.64 5.87 23.41
CA GLY A 245 19.36 5.11 24.62
C GLY A 245 19.88 5.87 25.83
N SER A 246 19.08 5.95 26.89
CA SER A 246 19.41 6.63 28.16
C SER A 246 20.71 6.13 28.82
N LEU A 247 21.38 5.14 28.23
CA LEU A 247 22.68 4.61 28.58
C LEU A 247 23.83 5.62 28.46
N LEU A 248 23.73 6.67 27.63
CA LEU A 248 24.83 7.64 27.48
C LEU A 248 24.85 8.73 28.56
N LEU A 249 23.75 8.96 29.29
CA LEU A 249 23.73 9.94 30.39
C LEU A 249 24.24 9.37 31.72
N GLY A 250 24.36 8.04 31.85
CA GLY A 250 24.88 7.37 33.05
C GLY A 250 26.41 7.39 33.18
N ALA A 251 27.14 7.61 32.09
CA ALA A 251 28.60 7.51 32.07
C ALA A 251 29.34 8.80 32.47
N LEU A 252 28.65 9.95 32.55
CA LEU A 252 29.25 11.24 32.95
C LEU A 252 29.04 11.57 34.45
N GLY A 253 28.36 10.71 35.22
CA GLY A 253 27.96 10.99 36.61
C GLY A 253 28.90 10.52 37.73
N LEU A 254 30.02 9.85 37.44
CA LEU A 254 30.90 9.27 38.47
C LEU A 254 32.37 9.72 38.32
N LEU A 255 32.63 11.00 38.51
CA LEU A 255 33.96 11.48 38.93
C LEU A 255 33.94 11.67 40.45
N PRO A 256 34.50 10.74 41.26
CA PRO A 256 34.66 10.99 42.68
C PRO A 256 35.74 12.06 42.87
N LEU A 257 35.32 13.24 43.32
CA LEU A 257 36.18 14.27 43.88
C LEU A 257 36.87 13.72 45.14
N LEU A 258 38.01 13.07 44.96
CA LEU A 258 38.96 12.79 46.04
C LEU A 258 39.62 14.10 46.48
N ARG A 259 38.91 14.87 47.32
CA ARG A 259 39.47 16.04 48.00
C ARG A 259 40.34 15.56 49.17
N ARG A 260 41.65 15.54 48.92
CA ARG A 260 42.73 15.22 49.85
C ARG A 260 42.65 16.11 51.10
N ARG A 261 42.52 15.50 52.29
CA ARG A 261 42.63 16.18 53.59
C ARG A 261 44.04 16.75 53.78
N ARG A 262 44.12 17.97 54.32
CA ARG A 262 45.21 18.47 55.16
C ARG A 262 44.58 19.07 56.40
#